data_AF-A0A355F4J7-F1
#
_entry.id   AF-A0A355F4J7-F1
#
_cell.length_a   1.000
_cell.length_b   1.000
_cell.length_c   1.000
_cell.angle_alpha   90.00
_cell.angle_beta   90.00
_cell.angle_gamma   90.00
#
_symmetry.space_group_name_H-M   'P 1'
#
loop_
_entity.id
_entity.type
_entity.pdbx_description
1 polymer ?
#
loop_
_entity_poly.entity_id
_entity_poly.type
_entity_poly.pdbx_seq_one_letter_code
_entity_poly.pdbx_strand_id
1 'polypeptide(L)'
;MSPRLQKLALDWKAYVTLLGAAATATSAFIDLVKALAGSVSALKDLPPETRWLVTAVLLALTVVSLLATLSRRSVLLKKERFLLSSDDPAHLVGREEEAAHLARQCGRFRLVFLIGDSGTGKSSLMRAGLAHGLLAESSSLAGHDAFVPLVVDLAGVGWQQGLAVALARGLGRLPKDVWQRLGGGDHPSADQVFRWLKKRPAHAPRRA
;
A
#
# COMPACT_ATOMS: atom_id res chain seq x y z
N MET A 1 -25.12 34.24 13.37
CA MET A 1 -24.05 34.53 12.37
C MET A 1 -23.77 33.21 11.63
N SER A 2 -23.91 33.16 10.31
CA SER A 2 -23.93 31.86 9.60
C SER A 2 -22.52 31.25 9.48
N PRO A 3 -22.37 29.92 9.62
CA PRO A 3 -21.07 29.24 9.51
C PRO A 3 -20.40 29.42 8.14
N ARG A 4 -21.17 29.78 7.10
CA ARG A 4 -20.64 30.12 5.77
C ARG A 4 -19.90 31.46 5.75
N LEU A 5 -20.33 32.45 6.54
CA LEU A 5 -19.66 33.75 6.65
C LEU A 5 -18.34 33.66 7.43
N GLN A 6 -18.26 32.77 8.43
CA GLN A 6 -17.00 32.50 9.14
C GLN A 6 -15.96 31.83 8.25
N LYS A 7 -16.37 30.92 7.35
CA LYS A 7 -15.46 30.25 6.41
C LYS A 7 -14.89 31.23 5.37
N LEU A 8 -15.74 32.07 4.78
CA LEU A 8 -15.31 33.13 3.86
C LEU A 8 -14.33 34.15 4.51
N ALA A 9 -14.53 34.47 5.79
CA ALA A 9 -13.64 35.35 6.53
C ALA A 9 -12.27 34.71 6.88
N LEU A 10 -12.21 33.38 6.99
CA LEU A 10 -10.95 32.65 7.17
C LEU A 10 -10.17 32.55 5.84
N ASP A 11 -10.88 32.31 4.74
CA ASP A 11 -10.29 32.20 3.41
C ASP A 11 -9.67 33.52 2.95
N TRP A 12 -10.31 34.68 3.20
CA TRP A 12 -9.77 35.98 2.81
C TRP A 12 -8.42 36.30 3.49
N LYS A 13 -8.27 35.95 4.77
CA LYS A 13 -7.01 36.14 5.50
C LYS A 13 -5.89 35.29 4.90
N ALA A 14 -6.20 34.05 4.52
CA ALA A 14 -5.25 33.15 3.86
C ALA A 14 -4.79 33.74 2.51
N TYR A 15 -5.70 34.29 1.71
CA TYR A 15 -5.36 34.98 0.46
C TYR A 15 -4.45 36.20 0.68
N VAL A 16 -4.75 37.05 1.67
CA VAL A 16 -3.92 38.22 1.99
C VAL A 16 -2.53 37.80 2.46
N THR A 17 -2.43 36.77 3.30
CA THR A 17 -1.12 36.27 3.74
C THR A 17 -0.31 35.67 2.59
N LEU A 18 -0.96 35.00 1.64
CA LEU A 18 -0.30 34.40 0.48
C LEU A 18 0.19 35.46 -0.50
N LEU A 19 -0.61 36.51 -0.73
CA LEU A 19 -0.20 37.68 -1.52
C LEU A 19 0.95 38.43 -0.85
N GLY A 20 0.89 38.64 0.47
CA GLY A 20 1.97 39.25 1.24
C GLY A 20 3.27 38.46 1.14
N ALA A 21 3.21 37.13 1.29
CA ALA A 21 4.35 36.24 1.15
C ALA A 21 4.95 36.29 -0.26
N ALA A 22 4.12 36.28 -1.30
CA ALA A 22 4.55 36.38 -2.69
C ALA A 22 5.26 37.73 -2.97
N ALA A 23 4.71 38.84 -2.46
CA ALA A 23 5.34 40.15 -2.58
C ALA A 23 6.71 40.20 -1.89
N THR A 24 6.83 39.69 -0.66
CA THR A 24 8.12 39.61 0.04
C THR A 24 9.14 38.75 -0.69
N ALA A 25 8.73 37.59 -1.22
CA ALA A 25 9.60 36.71 -1.99
C ALA A 25 10.12 37.38 -3.27
N THR A 26 9.26 38.17 -3.92
CA THR A 26 9.63 38.91 -5.14
C THR A 26 10.64 40.01 -4.82
N SER A 27 10.43 40.75 -3.72
CA SER A 27 11.39 41.78 -3.30
C SER A 27 12.76 41.19 -2.94
N ALA A 28 12.78 40.08 -2.19
CA ALA A 28 14.02 39.40 -1.82
C ALA A 28 14.77 38.87 -3.04
N PHE A 29 14.04 38.38 -4.05
CA PHE A 29 14.65 37.95 -5.31
C PHE A 29 15.26 39.13 -6.09
N ILE A 30 14.57 40.28 -6.15
CA ILE A 30 15.09 41.48 -6.80
C ILE A 30 16.36 41.98 -6.10
N ASP A 31 16.39 41.99 -4.77
CA ASP A 31 17.54 42.40 -3.98
C ASP A 31 18.73 41.44 -4.17
N LEU A 32 18.46 40.13 -4.25
CA LEU A 32 19.47 39.12 -4.58
C LEU A 32 20.06 39.37 -5.98
N VAL A 33 19.22 39.61 -6.99
CA VAL A 33 19.67 39.90 -8.36
C VAL A 33 20.52 41.16 -8.41
N LYS A 34 20.12 42.23 -7.69
CA LYS A 34 20.92 43.46 -7.60
C LYS A 34 22.26 43.23 -6.90
N ALA A 35 22.29 42.46 -5.81
CA ALA A 35 23.52 42.11 -5.11
C ALA A 35 24.47 41.29 -6.00
N LEU A 36 23.92 40.35 -6.78
CA LEU A 36 24.68 39.61 -7.79
C LEU A 36 25.21 40.51 -8.90
N ALA A 37 24.38 41.40 -9.45
CA ALA A 37 24.80 42.35 -10.49
C ALA A 37 25.93 43.28 -10.01
N GLY A 38 25.82 43.79 -8.77
CA GLY A 38 26.86 44.62 -8.15
C GLY A 38 28.17 43.86 -7.91
N SER A 39 28.08 42.59 -7.53
CA SER A 39 29.24 41.70 -7.36
C SER A 39 29.93 41.42 -8.71
N VAL A 40 29.15 41.26 -9.78
CA VAL A 40 29.69 41.06 -11.14
C VAL A 40 30.39 42.31 -11.66
N SER A 41 29.88 43.52 -11.36
CA SER A 41 30.59 44.75 -11.70
C SER A 41 31.90 44.90 -10.95
N ALA A 42 31.95 44.58 -9.65
CA ALA A 42 33.19 44.62 -8.87
C ALA A 42 34.23 43.60 -9.38
N LEU A 43 33.78 42.48 -9.95
CA LEU A 43 34.64 41.48 -10.61
C LEU A 43 35.32 42.00 -11.88
N LYS A 44 34.77 43.04 -12.54
CA LYS A 44 35.36 43.64 -13.74
C LYS A 44 36.56 44.54 -13.44
N ASP A 45 36.78 44.93 -12.20
CA ASP A 45 37.90 45.79 -11.81
C ASP A 45 39.10 44.98 -11.29
N LEU A 46 38.95 43.66 -11.13
CA LEU A 46 40.03 42.79 -10.69
C LEU A 46 41.06 42.51 -11.80
N PRO A 47 42.33 42.26 -11.46
CA PRO A 47 43.32 41.72 -12.38
C PRO A 47 42.83 40.45 -13.09
N PRO A 48 43.26 40.20 -14.35
CA PRO A 48 42.77 39.07 -15.14
C PRO A 48 43.03 37.70 -14.47
N GLU A 49 44.16 37.55 -13.78
CA GLU A 49 44.51 36.32 -13.04
C GLU A 49 43.53 36.02 -11.90
N THR A 50 43.16 37.04 -11.12
CA THR A 50 42.18 36.91 -10.03
C THR A 50 40.77 36.60 -10.52
N ARG A 51 40.36 37.06 -11.71
CA ARG A 51 39.04 36.74 -12.27
C ARG A 51 38.90 35.26 -12.59
N TRP A 52 39.95 34.64 -13.15
CA TRP A 52 39.95 33.21 -13.43
C TRP A 52 39.87 32.38 -12.16
N LEU A 53 40.59 32.77 -11.10
CA LEU A 53 40.53 32.14 -9.78
C LEU A 53 39.11 32.20 -9.18
N VAL A 54 38.49 33.39 -9.15
CA VAL A 54 37.14 33.57 -8.61
C VAL A 54 36.10 32.78 -9.41
N THR A 55 36.22 32.76 -10.75
CA THR A 55 35.32 32.00 -11.62
C THR A 55 35.46 30.49 -11.40
N ALA A 56 36.69 29.98 -11.26
CA ALA A 56 36.94 28.57 -10.99
C ALA A 56 36.36 28.13 -9.63
N VAL A 57 36.49 28.97 -8.60
CA VAL A 57 35.93 28.71 -7.26
C VAL A 57 34.39 28.70 -7.30
N LEU A 58 33.76 29.66 -7.98
CA LEU A 58 32.31 29.70 -8.16
C LEU A 58 31.78 28.50 -8.93
N LEU A 59 32.48 28.09 -9.99
CA LEU A 59 32.12 26.90 -10.77
C LEU A 59 32.21 25.64 -9.89
N ALA A 60 33.30 25.48 -9.12
CA ALA A 60 33.47 24.36 -8.21
C ALA A 60 32.36 24.31 -7.15
N LEU A 61 32.03 25.45 -6.53
CA LEU A 61 30.91 25.55 -5.58
C LEU A 61 29.56 25.19 -6.20
N THR A 62 29.32 25.65 -7.45
CA THR A 62 28.09 25.33 -8.18
C THR A 62 27.99 23.84 -8.46
N VAL A 63 29.08 23.21 -8.90
CA VAL A 63 29.14 21.77 -9.16
C VAL A 63 28.95 20.98 -7.86
N VAL A 64 29.64 21.35 -6.77
CA VAL A 64 29.47 20.68 -5.47
C VAL A 64 28.04 20.82 -4.96
N SER A 65 27.43 22.00 -5.06
CA SER A 65 26.04 22.21 -4.65
C SER A 65 25.06 21.43 -5.51
N LEU A 66 25.28 21.36 -6.83
CA LEU A 66 24.46 20.56 -7.73
C LEU A 66 24.59 19.06 -7.44
N LEU A 67 25.80 18.58 -7.20
CA LEU A 67 26.03 17.19 -6.81
C LEU A 67 25.39 16.87 -5.45
N ALA A 68 25.45 17.79 -4.48
CA ALA A 68 24.83 17.64 -3.18
C ALA A 68 23.29 17.67 -3.24
N THR A 69 22.69 18.42 -4.16
CA THR A 69 21.23 18.41 -4.37
C THR A 69 20.79 17.19 -5.18
N LEU A 70 21.56 16.76 -6.18
CA LEU A 70 21.30 15.54 -6.93
C LEU A 70 21.52 14.28 -6.10
N SER A 71 22.45 14.29 -5.12
CA SER A 71 22.66 13.18 -4.18
C SER A 71 21.55 13.07 -3.14
N ARG A 72 20.69 14.09 -3.00
CA ARG A 72 19.39 13.99 -2.31
C ARG A 72 18.32 13.36 -3.21
N ARG A 73 18.68 12.50 -4.16
CA ARG A 73 17.71 11.58 -4.77
C ARG A 73 17.04 10.82 -3.65
N SER A 74 15.70 10.76 -3.70
CA SER A 74 14.87 10.05 -2.74
C SER A 74 15.29 8.59 -2.68
N VAL A 75 16.20 8.29 -1.77
CA VAL A 75 16.47 6.91 -1.38
C VAL A 75 15.15 6.42 -0.82
N LEU A 76 14.56 5.44 -1.49
CA LEU A 76 13.38 4.72 -1.04
C LEU A 76 13.73 4.03 0.28
N LEU A 77 13.64 4.79 1.37
CA LEU A 77 14.02 4.40 2.73
C LEU A 77 13.32 3.11 3.18
N LYS A 78 12.21 2.75 2.53
CA LYS A 78 11.49 1.50 2.76
C LYS A 78 10.99 0.92 1.44
N LYS A 79 11.88 0.27 0.68
CA LYS A 79 11.53 -0.49 -0.54
C LYS A 79 10.41 -1.51 -0.28
N GLU A 80 10.36 -2.06 0.92
CA GLU A 80 9.35 -3.01 1.38
C GLU A 80 7.92 -2.47 1.35
N ARG A 81 7.71 -1.15 1.49
CA ARG A 81 6.37 -0.54 1.41
C ARG A 81 5.74 -0.63 0.01
N PHE A 82 6.54 -0.91 -1.02
CA PHE A 82 6.05 -1.11 -2.38
C PHE A 82 5.83 -2.60 -2.71
N LEU A 83 6.20 -3.50 -1.81
CA LEU A 83 5.88 -4.92 -1.93
C LEU A 83 4.46 -5.15 -1.40
N LEU A 84 3.48 -4.99 -2.29
CA LEU A 84 2.10 -5.33 -2.00
C LEU A 84 1.98 -6.84 -1.84
N SER A 85 1.91 -7.29 -0.58
CA SER A 85 1.53 -8.67 -0.26
C SER A 85 0.02 -8.84 -0.41
N SER A 86 -0.43 -9.85 -1.16
CA SER A 86 -1.85 -10.19 -1.29
C SER A 86 -2.46 -10.74 0.00
N ASP A 87 -1.61 -11.13 0.93
CA ASP A 87 -1.99 -11.85 2.15
C ASP A 87 -2.03 -10.91 3.36
N ASP A 88 -1.57 -9.67 3.21
CA ASP A 88 -1.56 -8.66 4.27
C ASP A 88 -2.85 -7.81 4.23
N PRO A 89 -3.72 -7.88 5.26
CA PRO A 89 -4.92 -7.05 5.36
C PRO A 89 -4.64 -5.55 5.39
N ALA A 90 -3.46 -5.12 5.90
CA ALA A 90 -3.11 -3.70 5.94
C ALA A 90 -2.92 -3.09 4.55
N HIS A 91 -2.72 -3.93 3.52
CA HIS A 91 -2.60 -3.48 2.14
C HIS A 91 -3.94 -3.41 1.39
N LEU A 92 -5.04 -3.88 2.00
CA LEU A 92 -6.37 -3.85 1.41
C LEU A 92 -7.14 -2.61 1.89
N VAL A 93 -6.87 -1.45 1.29
CA VAL A 93 -7.49 -0.18 1.68
C VAL A 93 -8.79 0.06 0.92
N GLY A 94 -9.89 0.33 1.62
CA GLY A 94 -11.13 0.84 1.03
C GLY A 94 -11.99 -0.20 0.31
N ARG A 95 -11.77 -1.50 0.59
CA ARG A 95 -12.53 -2.62 0.01
C ARG A 95 -13.23 -3.49 1.07
N GLU A 96 -13.41 -2.94 2.25
CA GLU A 96 -14.02 -3.61 3.41
C GLU A 96 -15.49 -3.95 3.10
N GLU A 97 -16.22 -3.04 2.44
CA GLU A 97 -17.61 -3.25 2.03
C GLU A 97 -17.74 -4.34 0.96
N GLU A 98 -16.78 -4.41 0.03
CA GLU A 98 -16.74 -5.46 -1.01
C GLU A 98 -16.49 -6.84 -0.39
N ALA A 99 -15.55 -6.94 0.55
CA ALA A 99 -15.30 -8.17 1.29
C ALA A 99 -16.55 -8.60 2.07
N ALA A 100 -17.22 -7.65 2.72
CA ALA A 100 -18.49 -7.88 3.42
C ALA A 100 -19.60 -8.35 2.48
N HIS A 101 -19.72 -7.74 1.30
CA HIS A 101 -20.67 -8.16 0.29
C HIS A 101 -20.38 -9.58 -0.19
N LEU A 102 -19.11 -9.88 -0.51
CA LEU A 102 -18.70 -11.19 -0.97
C LEU A 102 -18.95 -12.29 0.06
N ALA A 103 -18.68 -12.02 1.34
CA ALA A 103 -18.99 -12.96 2.41
C ALA A 103 -20.49 -13.29 2.49
N ARG A 104 -21.37 -12.29 2.35
CA ARG A 104 -22.83 -12.51 2.29
C ARG A 104 -23.22 -13.37 1.09
N GLN A 105 -22.62 -13.12 -0.08
CA GLN A 105 -22.85 -13.95 -1.27
C GLN A 105 -22.37 -15.39 -1.05
N CYS A 106 -21.21 -15.57 -0.43
CA CYS A 106 -20.68 -16.88 -0.04
C CYS A 106 -21.49 -17.56 1.06
N GLY A 107 -22.28 -16.84 1.86
CA GLY A 107 -23.26 -17.41 2.79
C GLY A 107 -24.52 -17.88 2.08
N ARG A 108 -24.98 -17.13 1.06
CA ARG A 108 -26.21 -17.42 0.32
C ARG A 108 -26.04 -18.48 -0.77
N PHE A 109 -24.98 -18.41 -1.55
CA PHE A 109 -24.77 -19.25 -2.72
C PHE A 109 -23.67 -20.29 -2.48
N ARG A 110 -23.74 -21.43 -3.18
CA ARG A 110 -22.71 -22.49 -3.10
C ARG A 110 -21.51 -22.20 -3.98
N LEU A 111 -21.71 -21.41 -5.02
CA LEU A 111 -20.70 -21.06 -6.00
C LEU A 111 -20.85 -19.58 -6.32
N VAL A 112 -19.76 -18.83 -6.17
CA VAL A 112 -19.69 -17.39 -6.45
C VAL A 112 -18.50 -17.17 -7.37
N PHE A 113 -18.73 -16.52 -8.51
CA PHE A 113 -17.68 -16.15 -9.44
C PHE A 113 -17.30 -14.69 -9.23
N LEU A 114 -16.04 -14.42 -8.94
CA LEU A 114 -15.49 -13.07 -8.86
C LEU A 114 -14.81 -12.74 -10.19
N ILE A 115 -15.48 -11.92 -11.01
CA ILE A 115 -15.03 -11.54 -12.35
C ILE A 115 -14.56 -10.09 -12.33
N GLY A 116 -13.48 -9.79 -13.04
CA GLY A 116 -12.96 -8.45 -13.24
C GLY A 116 -11.58 -8.47 -13.87
N ASP A 117 -11.10 -7.31 -14.33
CA ASP A 117 -9.85 -7.20 -15.09
C ASP A 117 -8.63 -7.63 -14.27
N SER A 118 -7.58 -8.08 -14.96
CA SER A 118 -6.31 -8.40 -14.30
C SER A 118 -5.76 -7.17 -13.56
N GLY A 119 -5.16 -7.37 -12.39
CA GLY A 119 -4.60 -6.28 -11.59
C GLY A 119 -5.60 -5.51 -10.71
N THR A 120 -6.91 -5.74 -10.80
CA THR A 120 -7.94 -5.11 -9.94
C THR A 120 -7.94 -5.59 -8.47
N GLY A 121 -6.91 -6.33 -8.04
CA GLY A 121 -6.78 -6.79 -6.66
C GLY A 121 -7.76 -7.88 -6.22
N LYS A 122 -8.37 -8.64 -7.15
CA LYS A 122 -9.30 -9.75 -6.83
C LYS A 122 -8.69 -10.78 -5.86
N SER A 123 -7.45 -11.20 -6.12
CA SER A 123 -6.74 -12.15 -5.25
C SER A 123 -6.49 -11.58 -3.86
N SER A 124 -6.16 -10.28 -3.76
CA SER A 124 -6.00 -9.59 -2.47
C SER A 124 -7.33 -9.49 -1.73
N LEU A 125 -8.42 -9.14 -2.43
CA LEU A 125 -9.77 -9.12 -1.83
C LEU A 125 -10.15 -10.48 -1.26
N MET A 126 -9.83 -11.57 -1.98
CA MET A 126 -10.09 -12.94 -1.51
C MET A 126 -9.23 -13.32 -0.30
N ARG A 127 -7.93 -13.01 -0.31
CA ARG A 127 -6.98 -13.46 0.72
C ARG A 127 -6.94 -12.51 1.92
N ALA A 128 -6.48 -11.29 1.71
CA ALA A 128 -6.37 -10.26 2.74
C ALA A 128 -7.73 -9.73 3.22
N GLY A 129 -8.77 -9.80 2.38
CA GLY A 129 -10.12 -9.34 2.73
C GLY A 129 -10.98 -10.44 3.31
N LEU A 130 -11.51 -11.30 2.44
CA LEU A 130 -12.48 -12.33 2.81
C LEU A 130 -11.89 -13.39 3.73
N ALA A 131 -10.79 -14.04 3.35
CA ALA A 131 -10.23 -15.13 4.14
C ALA A 131 -9.73 -14.64 5.50
N HIS A 132 -8.96 -13.54 5.53
CA HIS A 132 -8.52 -12.95 6.79
C HIS A 132 -9.70 -12.45 7.65
N GLY A 133 -10.69 -11.80 7.02
CA GLY A 133 -11.87 -11.32 7.71
C GLY A 133 -12.70 -12.43 8.35
N LEU A 134 -12.91 -13.55 7.66
CA LEU A 134 -13.63 -14.72 8.21
C LEU A 134 -12.89 -15.40 9.37
N LEU A 135 -11.56 -15.22 9.47
CA LEU A 135 -10.76 -15.78 10.57
C LEU A 135 -10.61 -14.82 11.76
N ALA A 136 -10.72 -13.52 11.53
CA ALA A 136 -10.49 -12.52 12.56
C ALA A 136 -11.73 -12.34 13.45
N GLU A 137 -11.58 -12.61 14.76
CA GLU A 137 -12.65 -12.47 15.77
C GLU A 137 -13.24 -11.06 15.84
N SER A 138 -12.45 -10.04 15.54
CA SER A 138 -12.84 -8.63 15.61
C SER A 138 -13.33 -8.05 14.27
N SER A 139 -13.52 -8.89 13.25
CA SER A 139 -13.94 -8.39 11.94
C SER A 139 -15.45 -8.16 11.87
N SER A 140 -15.87 -7.26 10.98
CA SER A 140 -17.28 -7.09 10.61
C SER A 140 -17.90 -8.35 9.96
N LEU A 141 -17.07 -9.36 9.67
CA LEU A 141 -17.41 -10.64 9.07
C LEU A 141 -17.57 -11.77 10.10
N ALA A 142 -17.29 -11.52 11.39
CA ALA A 142 -17.35 -12.51 12.47
C ALA A 142 -18.73 -13.19 12.60
N GLY A 143 -19.83 -12.56 12.16
CA GLY A 143 -21.14 -13.21 12.09
C GLY A 143 -21.23 -14.39 11.10
N HIS A 144 -20.16 -14.73 10.39
CA HIS A 144 -20.04 -15.86 9.47
C HIS A 144 -19.12 -16.97 10.04
N ASP A 145 -19.05 -17.11 11.36
CA ASP A 145 -18.27 -18.10 12.15
C ASP A 145 -18.42 -19.58 11.75
N ALA A 146 -19.34 -19.88 10.84
CA ALA A 146 -19.56 -21.22 10.30
C ALA A 146 -18.61 -21.58 9.15
N PHE A 147 -17.87 -20.63 8.56
CA PHE A 147 -17.01 -20.91 7.41
C PHE A 147 -15.54 -20.91 7.78
N VAL A 148 -14.84 -21.97 7.38
CA VAL A 148 -13.37 -22.01 7.42
C VAL A 148 -12.86 -21.71 6.01
N PRO A 149 -12.23 -20.53 5.77
CA PRO A 149 -11.76 -20.17 4.45
C PRO A 149 -10.53 -21.01 4.07
N LEU A 150 -10.65 -21.74 2.96
CA LEU A 150 -9.54 -22.48 2.37
C LEU A 150 -9.13 -21.84 1.05
N VAL A 151 -7.96 -21.21 1.03
CA VAL A 151 -7.42 -20.61 -0.20
C VAL A 151 -6.64 -21.67 -0.98
N VAL A 152 -7.14 -22.01 -2.17
CA VAL A 152 -6.51 -22.95 -3.09
C VAL A 152 -5.99 -22.17 -4.29
N ASP A 153 -4.67 -22.03 -4.38
CA ASP A 153 -4.03 -21.40 -5.53
C ASP A 153 -3.64 -22.47 -6.55
N LEU A 154 -4.30 -22.42 -7.72
CA LEU A 154 -4.01 -23.30 -8.84
C LEU A 154 -3.14 -22.63 -9.91
N ALA A 155 -2.73 -21.36 -9.71
CA ALA A 155 -1.83 -20.67 -10.61
C ALA A 155 -0.44 -21.31 -10.56
N GLY A 156 -0.12 -22.17 -11.53
CA GLY A 156 1.18 -22.82 -11.65
C GLY A 156 1.25 -24.27 -11.18
N VAL A 157 0.10 -24.91 -10.90
CA VAL A 157 0.04 -26.33 -10.52
C VAL A 157 -0.82 -27.10 -11.52
N GLY A 158 -0.32 -28.23 -12.05
CA GLY A 158 -1.07 -29.07 -12.98
C GLY A 158 -2.35 -29.65 -12.33
N TRP A 159 -3.43 -29.77 -13.09
CA TRP A 159 -4.76 -30.08 -12.55
C TRP A 159 -4.85 -31.37 -11.71
N GLN A 160 -4.10 -32.42 -12.07
CA GLN A 160 -4.26 -33.75 -11.47
C GLN A 160 -3.59 -33.88 -10.09
N GLN A 161 -2.29 -33.56 -9.98
CA GLN A 161 -1.56 -33.62 -8.71
C GLN A 161 -1.55 -32.27 -7.98
N GLY A 162 -1.69 -31.18 -8.72
CA GLY A 162 -1.56 -29.83 -8.20
C GLY A 162 -2.70 -29.41 -7.28
N LEU A 163 -3.93 -29.92 -7.49
CA LEU A 163 -5.05 -29.65 -6.59
C LEU A 163 -4.81 -30.25 -5.20
N ALA A 164 -4.35 -31.51 -5.14
CA ALA A 164 -4.05 -32.18 -3.87
C ALA A 164 -2.97 -31.43 -3.08
N VAL A 165 -1.91 -31.01 -3.77
CA VAL A 165 -0.81 -30.22 -3.19
C VAL A 165 -1.30 -28.85 -2.73
N ALA A 166 -2.09 -28.14 -3.55
CA ALA A 166 -2.61 -26.82 -3.22
C ALA A 166 -3.58 -26.88 -2.01
N LEU A 167 -4.42 -27.91 -1.94
CA LEU A 167 -5.30 -28.15 -0.80
C LEU A 167 -4.51 -28.44 0.48
N ALA A 168 -3.53 -29.35 0.44
CA ALA A 168 -2.70 -29.67 1.59
C ALA A 168 -1.95 -28.43 2.10
N ARG A 169 -1.41 -27.62 1.18
CA ARG A 169 -0.77 -26.35 1.51
C ARG A 169 -1.74 -25.34 2.11
N GLY A 170 -2.96 -25.23 1.57
CA GLY A 170 -4.01 -24.36 2.10
C GLY A 170 -4.40 -24.74 3.52
N LEU A 171 -4.58 -26.03 3.81
CA LEU A 171 -4.87 -26.54 5.15
C LEU A 171 -3.71 -26.28 6.12
N GLY A 172 -2.46 -26.44 5.67
CA GLY A 172 -1.28 -26.16 6.48
C GLY A 172 -1.08 -24.68 6.84
N ARG A 173 -1.80 -23.76 6.20
CA ARG A 173 -1.76 -22.32 6.48
C ARG A 173 -2.85 -21.87 7.46
N LEU A 174 -3.76 -22.76 7.85
CA LEU A 174 -4.82 -22.41 8.79
C LEU A 174 -4.22 -22.13 10.19
N PRO A 175 -4.76 -21.14 10.91
CA PRO A 175 -4.44 -20.93 12.32
C PRO A 175 -4.70 -22.19 13.16
N LYS A 176 -3.92 -22.39 14.24
CA LYS A 176 -3.99 -23.61 15.05
C LYS A 176 -5.36 -23.81 15.69
N ASP A 177 -5.99 -22.74 16.15
CA ASP A 177 -7.34 -22.72 16.71
C ASP A 177 -8.38 -23.20 15.70
N VAL A 178 -8.35 -22.68 14.47
CA VAL A 178 -9.20 -23.12 13.35
C VAL A 178 -8.94 -24.58 13.00
N TRP A 179 -7.68 -24.99 12.98
CA TRP A 179 -7.29 -26.37 12.73
C TRP A 179 -7.85 -27.32 13.80
N GLN A 180 -7.81 -26.92 15.08
CA GLN A 180 -8.44 -27.69 16.16
C GLN A 180 -9.96 -27.78 16.01
N ARG A 181 -10.63 -26.72 15.55
CA ARG A 181 -12.08 -26.74 15.25
C ARG A 181 -12.44 -27.71 14.11
N LEU A 182 -11.53 -27.93 13.16
CA LEU A 182 -11.65 -28.97 12.14
C LEU A 182 -11.34 -30.38 12.67
N GLY A 183 -11.10 -30.52 13.97
CA GLY A 183 -10.83 -31.76 14.68
C GLY A 183 -9.35 -32.14 14.76
N GLY A 184 -8.44 -31.20 14.50
CA GLY A 184 -7.01 -31.29 14.80
C GLY A 184 -6.26 -32.45 14.13
N GLY A 185 -5.16 -32.85 14.78
CA GLY A 185 -4.25 -33.92 14.34
C GLY A 185 -3.15 -33.43 13.41
N ASP A 186 -2.48 -34.38 12.75
CA ASP A 186 -1.43 -34.09 11.79
C ASP A 186 -2.00 -33.48 10.50
N HIS A 187 -1.28 -32.53 9.92
CA HIS A 187 -1.64 -31.96 8.62
C HIS A 187 -1.53 -33.04 7.53
N PRO A 188 -2.58 -33.28 6.73
CA PRO A 188 -2.56 -34.32 5.72
C PRO A 188 -1.56 -33.96 4.61
N SER A 189 -0.79 -34.95 4.15
CA SER A 189 -0.01 -34.82 2.93
C SER A 189 -0.92 -34.74 1.69
N ALA A 190 -0.36 -34.36 0.53
CA ALA A 190 -1.10 -34.28 -0.73
C ALA A 190 -1.84 -35.60 -1.05
N ASP A 191 -1.21 -36.76 -0.84
CA ASP A 191 -1.80 -38.07 -1.13
C ASP A 191 -2.92 -38.49 -0.14
N GLN A 192 -3.01 -37.78 0.97
CA GLN A 192 -3.96 -38.08 2.05
C GLN A 192 -5.09 -37.04 2.13
N VAL A 193 -4.93 -35.86 1.54
CA VAL A 193 -5.83 -34.71 1.75
C VAL A 193 -7.28 -35.01 1.39
N PHE A 194 -7.55 -35.69 0.28
CA PHE A 194 -8.92 -36.02 -0.11
C PHE A 194 -9.54 -37.09 0.80
N ARG A 195 -8.76 -38.09 1.22
CA ARG A 195 -9.20 -39.10 2.20
C ARG A 195 -9.50 -38.46 3.53
N TRP A 196 -8.67 -37.50 3.95
CA TRP A 196 -8.87 -36.71 5.16
C TRP A 196 -10.16 -35.87 5.07
N LEU A 197 -10.36 -35.11 3.98
CA LEU A 197 -11.56 -34.29 3.75
C LEU A 197 -12.85 -35.13 3.73
N LYS A 198 -12.82 -36.35 3.18
CA LYS A 198 -13.98 -37.26 3.18
C LYS A 198 -14.39 -37.74 4.57
N LYS A 199 -13.49 -37.74 5.56
CA LYS A 199 -13.78 -38.19 6.94
C LYS A 199 -14.33 -37.06 7.82
N ARG A 200 -14.07 -35.79 7.48
CA ARG A 200 -14.51 -34.60 8.24
C ARG A 200 -15.96 -34.09 8.02
N PRO A 201 -16.81 -34.58 7.10
CA PRO A 201 -18.21 -34.14 7.00
C PRO A 201 -19.05 -34.35 8.28
N ALA A 202 -18.54 -35.11 9.25
CA ALA A 202 -19.13 -35.29 10.57
C ALA A 202 -18.92 -34.10 11.52
N HIS A 203 -17.90 -33.25 11.30
CA HIS A 203 -17.55 -32.13 12.18
C HIS A 203 -17.69 -30.75 11.51
N ALA A 204 -17.87 -30.71 10.19
CA ALA A 204 -18.08 -29.46 9.49
C ALA A 204 -19.49 -28.91 9.82
N PRO A 205 -19.61 -27.62 10.17
CA PRO A 205 -20.91 -26.99 10.36
C PRO A 205 -21.73 -27.16 9.08
N ARG A 206 -22.84 -27.88 9.18
CA ARG A 206 -23.80 -27.97 8.07
C ARG A 206 -24.49 -26.63 7.96
N ARG A 207 -24.61 -26.10 6.74
CA ARG A 207 -25.58 -25.04 6.48
C ARG A 207 -26.95 -25.55 6.91
N ALA A 208 -27.59 -24.83 7.83
CA ALA A 208 -29.00 -24.99 8.14
C ALA A 208 -29.85 -24.65 6.91
#